data_AF-A0A2A5XLF3-F1
#
_entry.id   AF-A0A2A5XLF3-F1
#
_cell.length_a   1.000
_cell.length_b   1.000
_cell.length_c   1.000
_cell.angle_alpha   90.00
_cell.angle_beta   90.00
_cell.angle_gamma   90.00
#
_symmetry.space_group_name_H-M   'P 1'
#
loop_
_entity.id
_entity.type
_entity.pdbx_description
1 polymer ?
#
loop_
_entity_poly.entity_id
_entity_poly.type
_entity_poly.pdbx_seq_one_letter_code
_entity_poly.pdbx_strand_id
1 'polypeptide(L)'
;MPLYMSANNITNYWSNYNNTDINPTVTDVVNSAPNDGSTVERKLWLNGDNCVSVQELKVINGDHDWPGSFGNMDISASEEIWNFVSQFNLEGQINCNSEIEGCTDSSATNYNPEANIDDESCSYINNSNCENIFITLSEGWNMIGFACLNNTNALIAFSPIQDNIIIAKDGAGNAYLPDWDYNGIGNLERGYGYLIKVTEEINNYNICD
;
A
#
# COMPACT_ATOMS: atom_id res chain seq x y z
N MET A 1 -35.95 14.12 -23.55
CA MET A 1 -34.90 14.57 -22.62
C MET A 1 -34.44 15.94 -23.10
N PRO A 2 -34.59 17.04 -22.34
CA PRO A 2 -34.21 18.35 -22.82
C PRO A 2 -32.68 18.45 -22.87
N LEU A 3 -32.15 18.83 -24.03
CA LEU A 3 -30.74 18.67 -24.43
C LEU A 3 -29.73 19.59 -23.74
N TYR A 4 -30.12 20.45 -22.79
CA TYR A 4 -29.20 21.34 -22.06
C TYR A 4 -29.75 21.67 -20.66
N MET A 5 -29.12 21.15 -19.61
CA MET A 5 -29.36 21.53 -18.21
C MET A 5 -28.13 22.26 -17.67
N SER A 6 -28.31 23.28 -16.82
CA SER A 6 -27.20 23.89 -16.09
C SER A 6 -26.62 22.91 -15.06
N ALA A 7 -25.38 23.10 -14.64
CA ALA A 7 -24.76 22.29 -13.58
C ALA A 7 -25.64 22.24 -12.32
N ASN A 8 -26.16 23.39 -11.87
CA ASN A 8 -27.10 23.45 -10.75
C ASN A 8 -28.38 22.65 -10.99
N ASN A 9 -28.94 22.66 -12.20
CA ASN A 9 -30.13 21.87 -12.50
C ASN A 9 -29.83 20.37 -12.49
N ILE A 10 -28.63 19.96 -12.94
CA ILE A 10 -28.19 18.57 -12.93
C ILE A 10 -28.00 18.08 -11.50
N THR A 11 -27.28 18.83 -10.66
CA THR A 11 -27.04 18.45 -9.26
C THR A 11 -28.34 18.46 -8.46
N ASN A 12 -29.20 19.46 -8.64
CA ASN A 12 -30.53 19.47 -8.02
C ASN A 12 -31.37 18.27 -8.47
N TYR A 13 -31.34 17.91 -9.76
CA TYR A 13 -32.10 16.75 -10.24
C TYR A 13 -31.61 15.46 -9.58
N TRP A 14 -30.31 15.19 -9.59
CA TRP A 14 -29.75 13.95 -9.03
C TRP A 14 -29.84 13.87 -7.51
N SER A 15 -29.67 15.01 -6.82
CA SER A 15 -29.85 15.11 -5.38
C SER A 15 -31.29 14.74 -4.98
N ASN A 16 -32.29 15.33 -5.67
CA ASN A 16 -33.70 15.01 -5.43
C ASN A 16 -34.06 13.58 -5.84
N TYR A 17 -33.52 13.09 -6.97
CA TYR A 17 -33.81 11.74 -7.45
C TYR A 17 -33.31 10.66 -6.48
N ASN A 18 -32.15 10.88 -5.85
CA ASN A 18 -31.53 9.95 -4.91
C ASN A 18 -31.86 10.25 -3.44
N ASN A 19 -32.78 11.20 -3.15
CA ASN A 19 -33.13 11.63 -1.80
C ASN A 19 -31.93 11.97 -0.89
N THR A 20 -30.88 12.58 -1.47
CA THR A 20 -29.71 13.01 -0.68
C THR A 20 -30.06 14.19 0.24
N ASP A 21 -29.10 14.62 1.06
CA ASP A 21 -29.12 15.91 1.73
C ASP A 21 -29.50 17.03 0.75
N ILE A 22 -30.18 18.07 1.25
CA ILE A 22 -30.66 19.21 0.43
C ILE A 22 -29.52 20.18 0.10
N ASN A 23 -28.59 20.36 1.05
CA ASN A 23 -27.45 21.24 0.91
C ASN A 23 -26.17 20.40 0.88
N PRO A 24 -25.20 20.72 0.01
CA PRO A 24 -23.96 20.00 0.00
C PRO A 24 -23.08 20.41 1.17
N THR A 25 -22.23 19.49 1.62
CA THR A 25 -20.99 19.85 2.30
C THR A 25 -20.01 20.38 1.26
N VAL A 26 -19.42 21.55 1.53
CA VAL A 26 -18.48 22.21 0.62
C VAL A 26 -17.09 22.20 1.22
N THR A 27 -16.10 21.72 0.48
CA THR A 27 -14.69 21.69 0.87
C THR A 27 -13.78 22.11 -0.27
N ASP A 28 -12.65 22.72 0.06
CA ASP A 28 -11.59 22.98 -0.92
C ASP A 28 -10.79 21.69 -1.17
N VAL A 29 -10.46 21.41 -2.43
CA VAL A 29 -9.47 20.38 -2.78
C VAL A 29 -8.08 20.99 -2.62
N VAL A 30 -7.12 20.18 -2.18
CA VAL A 30 -5.73 20.60 -2.02
C VAL A 30 -5.22 21.12 -3.36
N ASN A 31 -4.77 22.37 -3.38
CA ASN A 31 -4.08 22.94 -4.54
C ASN A 31 -2.64 22.39 -4.58
N SER A 32 -2.45 21.36 -5.40
CA SER A 32 -1.17 20.69 -5.61
C SER A 32 -0.31 21.40 -6.67
N ALA A 33 -0.92 22.23 -7.51
CA ALA A 33 -0.28 22.99 -8.58
C ALA A 33 -0.49 24.52 -8.43
N PRO A 34 0.04 25.15 -7.36
CA PRO A 34 -0.34 26.52 -6.97
C PRO A 34 0.03 27.63 -7.97
N ASN A 35 0.80 27.31 -9.00
CA ASN A 35 1.22 28.25 -10.05
C ASN A 35 0.35 28.18 -11.30
N ASP A 36 -0.65 27.29 -11.36
CA ASP A 36 -1.54 27.16 -12.52
C ASP A 36 -2.68 28.20 -12.54
N GLY A 37 -2.88 28.91 -11.42
CA GLY A 37 -3.87 29.97 -11.29
C GLY A 37 -5.29 29.47 -11.06
N SER A 38 -5.48 28.17 -10.87
CA SER A 38 -6.77 27.53 -10.65
C SER A 38 -6.90 26.96 -9.22
N THR A 39 -8.14 26.67 -8.82
CA THR A 39 -8.45 25.89 -7.62
C THR A 39 -9.67 25.01 -7.88
N VAL A 40 -9.92 24.04 -7.00
CA VAL A 40 -11.11 23.18 -7.09
C VAL A 40 -11.91 23.21 -5.79
N GLU A 41 -13.21 23.50 -5.92
CA GLU A 41 -14.21 23.36 -4.87
C GLU A 41 -14.94 22.02 -5.05
N ARG A 42 -15.08 21.25 -3.97
CA ARG A 42 -15.83 19.99 -3.91
C ARG A 42 -17.14 20.21 -3.16
N LYS A 43 -18.24 19.77 -3.76
CA LYS A 43 -19.56 19.73 -3.12
C LYS A 43 -20.06 18.30 -3.06
N LEU A 44 -20.53 17.89 -1.89
CA LEU A 44 -21.04 16.55 -1.62
C LEU A 44 -22.44 16.62 -1.03
N TRP A 45 -23.41 16.04 -1.72
CA TRP A 45 -24.72 15.74 -1.15
C TRP A 45 -24.73 14.27 -0.73
N LEU A 46 -24.78 14.02 0.58
CA LEU A 46 -24.63 12.70 1.18
C LEU A 46 -26.02 12.11 1.55
N ASN A 47 -26.03 10.96 2.22
CA ASN A 47 -27.22 10.36 2.83
C ASN A 47 -28.37 10.07 1.85
N GLY A 48 -28.07 9.74 0.60
CA GLY A 48 -29.09 9.30 -0.35
C GLY A 48 -29.57 7.88 -0.10
N ASP A 49 -30.64 7.50 -0.80
CA ASP A 49 -31.15 6.13 -0.81
C ASP A 49 -30.05 5.15 -1.20
N ASN A 50 -29.98 4.00 -0.51
CA ASN A 50 -28.92 3.01 -0.65
C ASN A 50 -27.50 3.61 -0.54
N CYS A 51 -27.34 4.58 0.38
CA CYS A 51 -26.09 5.28 0.67
C CYS A 51 -25.48 5.99 -0.55
N VAL A 52 -26.29 6.29 -1.57
CA VAL A 52 -25.83 7.03 -2.74
C VAL A 52 -25.47 8.47 -2.33
N SER A 53 -24.47 9.03 -3.00
CA SER A 53 -24.12 10.45 -2.89
C SER A 53 -24.07 11.10 -4.26
N VAL A 54 -24.14 12.43 -4.29
CA VAL A 54 -23.90 13.24 -5.48
C VAL A 54 -22.68 14.11 -5.21
N GLN A 55 -21.75 14.16 -6.16
CA GLN A 55 -20.54 14.96 -6.08
C GLN A 55 -20.45 15.94 -7.25
N GLU A 56 -20.15 17.21 -6.95
CA GLU A 56 -19.76 18.23 -7.92
C GLU A 56 -18.34 18.70 -7.61
N LEU A 57 -17.47 18.68 -8.63
CA LEU A 57 -16.16 19.31 -8.60
C LEU A 57 -16.19 20.54 -9.49
N LYS A 58 -16.04 21.71 -8.89
CA LYS A 58 -16.05 22.99 -9.60
C LYS A 58 -14.62 23.53 -9.67
N VAL A 59 -14.08 23.54 -10.87
CA VAL A 59 -12.81 24.22 -11.17
C VAL A 59 -13.06 25.72 -11.24
N ILE A 60 -12.28 26.50 -10.50
CA ILE A 60 -12.34 27.96 -10.44
C ILE A 60 -11.11 28.50 -11.18
N ASN A 61 -11.33 29.44 -12.10
CA ASN A 61 -10.29 30.06 -12.94
C ASN A 61 -9.51 29.10 -13.86
N GLY A 62 -10.03 27.90 -14.14
CA GLY A 62 -9.33 26.91 -14.98
C GLY A 62 -9.56 27.01 -16.49
N ASP A 63 -10.08 28.15 -16.96
CA ASP A 63 -10.44 28.41 -18.37
C ASP A 63 -11.29 27.27 -18.99
N HIS A 64 -11.26 27.11 -20.32
CA HIS A 64 -11.97 26.06 -21.04
C HIS A 64 -11.01 24.93 -21.40
N ASP A 65 -10.57 24.21 -20.38
CA ASP A 65 -9.66 23.08 -20.53
C ASP A 65 -10.10 21.87 -19.68
N TRP A 66 -9.51 20.71 -19.98
CA TRP A 66 -9.79 19.47 -19.29
C TRP A 66 -9.10 19.41 -17.93
N PRO A 67 -9.80 19.01 -16.85
CA PRO A 67 -9.16 18.81 -15.55
C PRO A 67 -8.10 17.70 -15.63
N GLY A 68 -6.88 18.03 -15.25
CA GLY A 68 -5.67 17.21 -15.41
C GLY A 68 -4.77 17.67 -16.57
N SER A 69 -5.09 18.81 -17.19
CA SER A 69 -4.33 19.45 -18.27
C SER A 69 -4.03 20.93 -17.98
N PHE A 70 -3.74 21.75 -19.00
CA PHE A 70 -3.22 23.12 -18.85
C PHE A 70 -4.13 24.10 -18.08
N GLY A 71 -5.43 23.82 -17.92
CA GLY A 71 -6.35 24.68 -17.16
C GLY A 71 -6.51 24.34 -15.67
N ASN A 72 -6.27 23.10 -15.24
CA ASN A 72 -6.26 22.73 -13.83
C ASN A 72 -5.49 21.44 -13.63
N MET A 73 -4.39 21.51 -12.89
CA MET A 73 -3.50 20.37 -12.64
C MET A 73 -3.71 19.74 -11.26
N ASP A 74 -4.70 20.19 -10.48
CA ASP A 74 -5.00 19.69 -9.13
C ASP A 74 -5.80 18.40 -9.08
N ILE A 75 -6.53 18.08 -10.15
CA ILE A 75 -7.34 16.86 -10.25
C ILE A 75 -7.20 16.23 -11.63
N SER A 76 -7.28 14.90 -11.68
CA SER A 76 -7.48 14.16 -12.93
C SER A 76 -8.96 13.77 -13.03
N ALA A 77 -9.66 14.25 -14.06
CA ALA A 77 -11.09 13.97 -14.22
C ALA A 77 -11.39 12.45 -14.25
N SER A 78 -10.56 11.67 -14.95
CA SER A 78 -10.74 10.22 -15.05
C SER A 78 -10.53 9.51 -13.72
N GLU A 79 -9.58 9.99 -12.92
CA GLU A 79 -9.28 9.41 -11.60
C GLU A 79 -10.38 9.75 -10.59
N GLU A 80 -10.85 11.00 -10.56
CA GLU A 80 -11.98 11.41 -9.72
C GLU A 80 -13.25 10.64 -10.07
N ILE A 81 -13.55 10.46 -11.36
CA ILE A 81 -14.70 9.65 -11.80
C ILE A 81 -14.52 8.21 -11.32
N TRP A 82 -13.36 7.58 -11.55
CA TRP A 82 -13.13 6.19 -11.16
C TRP A 82 -13.26 6.00 -9.65
N ASN A 83 -12.55 6.81 -8.86
CA ASN A 83 -12.57 6.74 -7.40
C ASN A 83 -13.97 6.92 -6.83
N PHE A 84 -14.80 7.75 -7.46
CA PHE A 84 -16.21 7.87 -7.07
C PHE A 84 -17.02 6.64 -7.47
N VAL A 85 -17.08 6.29 -8.76
CA VAL A 85 -18.00 5.26 -9.26
C VAL A 85 -17.63 3.84 -8.84
N SER A 86 -16.35 3.56 -8.55
CA SER A 86 -15.89 2.22 -8.12
C SER A 86 -16.48 1.79 -6.77
N GLN A 87 -17.07 2.72 -6.02
CA GLN A 87 -17.71 2.45 -4.74
C GLN A 87 -19.18 2.00 -4.89
N PHE A 88 -19.73 1.98 -6.11
CA PHE A 88 -21.17 1.76 -6.36
C PHE A 88 -21.42 0.62 -7.35
N ASN A 89 -22.58 -0.03 -7.22
CA ASN A 89 -23.13 -0.98 -8.20
C ASN A 89 -24.55 -0.55 -8.63
N LEU A 90 -25.30 -1.42 -9.31
CA LEU A 90 -26.66 -1.10 -9.78
C LEU A 90 -27.70 -0.91 -8.64
N GLU A 91 -27.36 -1.30 -7.42
CA GLU A 91 -28.23 -1.29 -6.24
C GLU A 91 -27.90 -0.14 -5.28
N GLY A 92 -26.76 0.53 -5.41
CA GLY A 92 -26.34 1.64 -4.55
C GLY A 92 -24.86 1.57 -4.20
N GLN A 93 -24.46 2.14 -3.05
CA GLN A 93 -23.10 2.00 -2.56
C GLN A 93 -22.85 0.55 -2.16
N ILE A 94 -21.71 0.00 -2.57
CA ILE A 94 -21.28 -1.34 -2.17
C ILE A 94 -21.21 -1.36 -0.64
N ASN A 95 -21.80 -2.38 -0.03
CA ASN A 95 -21.87 -2.58 1.42
C ASN A 95 -22.69 -1.53 2.19
N CYS A 96 -23.55 -0.77 1.51
CA CYS A 96 -24.51 0.10 2.18
C CYS A 96 -25.39 -0.69 3.15
N ASN A 97 -25.34 -0.34 4.44
CA ASN A 97 -26.10 -0.97 5.52
C ASN A 97 -25.89 -2.49 5.68
N SER A 98 -24.80 -3.03 5.12
CA SER A 98 -24.43 -4.44 5.30
C SER A 98 -23.37 -4.53 6.38
N GLU A 99 -23.68 -5.22 7.46
CA GLU A 99 -22.69 -5.64 8.45
C GLU A 99 -21.91 -6.81 7.84
N ILE A 100 -20.70 -6.53 7.36
CA ILE A 100 -19.81 -7.54 6.79
C ILE A 100 -18.75 -7.83 7.84
N GLU A 101 -18.97 -8.93 8.53
CA GLU A 101 -18.04 -9.50 9.51
C GLU A 101 -16.82 -10.11 8.79
N GLY A 102 -15.64 -9.84 9.34
CA GLY A 102 -14.38 -10.43 8.89
C GLY A 102 -13.18 -9.68 9.43
N CYS A 103 -11.98 -10.21 9.21
CA CYS A 103 -10.77 -9.55 9.68
C CYS A 103 -10.56 -8.20 8.98
N THR A 104 -10.54 -7.12 9.76
CA THR A 104 -10.35 -5.74 9.26
C THR A 104 -8.88 -5.28 9.26
N ASP A 105 -7.98 -6.06 9.86
CA ASP A 105 -6.55 -5.72 9.90
C ASP A 105 -5.85 -6.14 8.59
N SER A 106 -5.43 -5.14 7.81
CA SER A 106 -4.67 -5.32 6.56
C SER A 106 -3.33 -6.07 6.70
N SER A 107 -2.81 -6.23 7.92
CA SER A 107 -1.60 -7.00 8.22
C SER A 107 -1.84 -8.47 8.53
N ALA A 108 -3.10 -8.89 8.72
CA ALA A 108 -3.47 -10.27 8.94
C ALA A 108 -3.45 -11.10 7.64
N THR A 109 -3.20 -12.40 7.75
CA THR A 109 -3.15 -13.31 6.60
C THR A 109 -4.51 -13.57 5.97
N ASN A 110 -5.58 -13.33 6.71
CA ASN A 110 -6.98 -13.49 6.30
C ASN A 110 -7.74 -12.17 6.28
N TYR A 111 -7.05 -11.05 6.04
CA TYR A 111 -7.67 -9.74 5.83
C TYR A 111 -8.80 -9.82 4.79
N ASN A 112 -9.98 -9.31 5.14
CA ASN A 112 -11.12 -9.18 4.24
C ASN A 112 -11.35 -7.70 3.89
N PRO A 113 -11.05 -7.25 2.67
CA PRO A 113 -11.25 -5.85 2.27
C PRO A 113 -12.72 -5.41 2.19
N GLU A 114 -13.66 -6.35 2.19
CA GLU A 114 -15.10 -6.06 2.22
C GLU A 114 -15.65 -5.95 3.65
N ALA A 115 -14.90 -6.41 4.66
CA ALA A 115 -15.36 -6.40 6.05
C ALA A 115 -15.35 -4.98 6.64
N ASN A 116 -16.45 -4.62 7.30
CA ASN A 116 -16.62 -3.36 8.02
C ASN A 116 -16.88 -3.56 9.53
N ILE A 117 -16.99 -4.81 9.98
CA ILE A 117 -17.03 -5.21 11.38
C ILE A 117 -15.95 -6.26 11.61
N ASP A 118 -15.06 -6.01 12.57
CA ASP A 118 -14.06 -7.00 13.00
C ASP A 118 -14.75 -8.14 13.75
N ASP A 119 -14.57 -9.36 13.26
CA ASP A 119 -15.15 -10.58 13.83
C ASP A 119 -14.16 -11.32 14.75
N GLU A 120 -13.04 -10.68 15.08
CA GLU A 120 -11.94 -11.23 15.86
C GLU A 120 -11.31 -12.50 15.22
N SER A 121 -11.54 -12.74 13.92
CA SER A 121 -10.97 -13.90 13.20
C SER A 121 -9.56 -13.67 12.68
N CYS A 122 -9.00 -12.46 12.83
CA CYS A 122 -7.68 -12.10 12.30
C CYS A 122 -6.60 -13.10 12.72
N SER A 123 -6.00 -13.72 11.71
CA SER A 123 -4.90 -14.67 11.83
C SER A 123 -3.62 -13.96 11.46
N TYR A 124 -2.68 -13.90 12.39
CA TYR A 124 -1.34 -13.40 12.13
C TYR A 124 -0.39 -14.57 11.99
N ILE A 125 0.62 -14.43 11.13
CA ILE A 125 1.72 -15.40 11.13
C ILE A 125 2.39 -15.29 12.50
N ASN A 126 2.22 -16.31 13.33
CA ASN A 126 2.99 -16.42 14.56
C ASN A 126 4.48 -16.50 14.18
N ASN A 127 5.19 -15.44 14.52
CA ASN A 127 6.57 -15.18 14.12
C ASN A 127 7.60 -16.11 14.78
N SER A 128 7.15 -17.06 15.60
CA SER A 128 8.00 -18.06 16.26
C SER A 128 8.83 -18.90 15.29
N ASN A 129 8.44 -18.95 14.01
CA ASN A 129 9.19 -19.67 12.97
C ASN A 129 10.30 -18.84 12.31
N CYS A 130 10.38 -17.52 12.58
CA CYS A 130 11.37 -16.62 11.99
C CYS A 130 12.56 -16.33 12.93
N GLU A 131 12.61 -16.98 14.09
CA GLU A 131 13.68 -16.86 15.09
C GLU A 131 14.61 -18.09 15.09
N ASN A 132 14.16 -19.23 14.56
CA ASN A 132 14.88 -20.51 14.63
C ASN A 132 15.01 -21.14 13.23
N ILE A 133 15.80 -20.51 12.35
CA ILE A 133 16.01 -21.00 10.98
C ILE A 133 17.38 -21.68 10.90
N PHE A 134 17.36 -23.00 11.06
CA PHE A 134 18.56 -23.83 10.99
C PHE A 134 18.85 -24.26 9.55
N ILE A 135 20.08 -23.99 9.10
CA ILE A 135 20.58 -24.39 7.78
C ILE A 135 21.86 -25.22 7.89
N THR A 136 22.10 -26.07 6.90
CA THR A 136 23.39 -26.73 6.69
C THR A 136 24.10 -26.05 5.52
N LEU A 137 25.36 -25.67 5.73
CA LEU A 137 26.24 -25.13 4.70
C LEU A 137 27.25 -26.21 4.33
N SER A 138 27.28 -26.63 3.07
CA SER A 138 28.31 -27.56 2.58
C SER A 138 29.65 -26.85 2.41
N GLU A 139 30.76 -27.57 2.49
CA GLU A 139 32.08 -27.03 2.15
C GLU A 139 32.06 -26.36 0.76
N GLY A 140 32.62 -25.14 0.66
CA GLY A 140 32.58 -24.35 -0.56
C GLY A 140 31.38 -23.42 -0.64
N TRP A 141 30.80 -23.25 -1.84
CA TRP A 141 29.79 -22.22 -2.12
C TRP A 141 28.37 -22.69 -1.80
N ASN A 142 27.63 -21.86 -1.07
CA ASN A 142 26.22 -22.03 -0.76
C ASN A 142 25.44 -20.77 -1.11
N MET A 143 24.15 -20.94 -1.44
CA MET A 143 23.20 -19.84 -1.57
C MET A 143 22.24 -19.91 -0.38
N ILE A 144 22.14 -18.82 0.39
CA ILE A 144 21.27 -18.73 1.57
C ILE A 144 20.26 -17.61 1.36
N GLY A 145 19.00 -17.84 1.75
CA GLY A 145 17.98 -16.80 1.85
C GLY A 145 17.91 -16.29 3.29
N PHE A 146 17.79 -14.98 3.48
CA PHE A 146 17.60 -14.38 4.80
C PHE A 146 16.11 -14.10 5.04
N ALA A 147 15.50 -14.88 5.93
CA ALA A 147 14.07 -14.82 6.22
C ALA A 147 13.74 -14.43 7.67
N CYS A 148 14.75 -14.05 8.45
CA CYS A 148 14.58 -13.63 9.84
C CYS A 148 13.70 -12.38 9.93
N LEU A 149 13.09 -12.19 11.10
CA LEU A 149 12.10 -11.14 11.31
C LEU A 149 12.64 -9.74 10.99
N ASN A 150 13.82 -9.42 11.51
CA ASN A 150 14.45 -8.13 11.36
C ASN A 150 15.69 -8.23 10.50
N ASN A 151 15.98 -7.18 9.74
CA ASN A 151 17.26 -7.06 9.06
C ASN A 151 18.38 -7.06 10.11
N THR A 152 19.39 -7.90 9.91
CA THR A 152 20.47 -8.12 10.89
C THR A 152 21.80 -7.78 10.26
N ASN A 153 22.69 -7.09 10.99
CA ASN A 153 24.03 -6.81 10.48
C ASN A 153 24.76 -8.12 10.16
N ALA A 154 25.40 -8.21 8.99
CA ALA A 154 26.13 -9.42 8.57
C ALA A 154 27.20 -9.84 9.58
N LEU A 155 27.81 -8.88 10.29
CA LEU A 155 28.76 -9.17 11.37
C LEU A 155 28.11 -9.96 12.51
N ILE A 156 26.86 -9.62 12.87
CA ILE A 156 26.12 -10.29 13.94
C ILE A 156 25.65 -11.66 13.45
N ALA A 157 24.93 -11.67 12.32
CA ALA A 157 24.33 -12.89 11.78
C ALA A 157 25.39 -13.98 11.55
N PHE A 158 26.56 -13.61 11.03
CA PHE A 158 27.63 -14.57 10.73
C PHE A 158 28.58 -14.84 11.89
N SER A 159 28.46 -14.13 13.02
CA SER A 159 29.36 -14.31 14.17
C SER A 159 29.50 -15.76 14.65
N PRO A 160 28.47 -16.63 14.65
CA PRO A 160 28.62 -18.01 15.13
C PRO A 160 29.47 -18.90 14.22
N ILE A 161 29.65 -18.51 12.96
CA ILE A 161 30.34 -19.28 11.92
C ILE A 161 31.48 -18.48 11.27
N GLN A 162 31.84 -17.34 11.87
CA GLN A 162 32.75 -16.35 11.27
C GLN A 162 34.09 -16.97 10.88
N ASP A 163 34.66 -17.82 11.73
CA ASP A 163 35.96 -18.47 11.53
C ASP A 163 35.98 -19.43 10.32
N ASN A 164 34.81 -19.87 9.87
CA ASN A 164 34.66 -20.77 8.74
C ASN A 164 34.30 -20.05 7.43
N ILE A 165 34.04 -18.74 7.47
CA ILE A 165 33.64 -17.98 6.28
C ILE A 165 34.87 -17.45 5.55
N ILE A 166 35.00 -17.81 4.27
CA ILE A 166 35.98 -17.19 3.37
C ILE A 166 35.45 -15.85 2.85
N ILE A 167 34.19 -15.83 2.41
CA ILE A 167 33.53 -14.65 1.85
C ILE A 167 32.01 -14.84 1.82
N ALA A 168 31.25 -13.79 2.09
CA ALA A 168 29.84 -13.71 1.71
C ALA A 168 29.60 -12.53 0.76
N LYS A 169 28.58 -12.61 -0.09
CA LYS A 169 28.21 -11.55 -1.04
C LYS A 169 26.70 -11.37 -1.17
N ASP A 170 26.28 -10.14 -1.40
CA ASP A 170 24.92 -9.82 -1.84
C ASP A 170 24.79 -9.85 -3.37
N GLY A 171 23.60 -9.57 -3.88
CA GLY A 171 23.33 -9.49 -5.33
C GLY A 171 23.94 -8.27 -6.04
N ALA A 172 24.37 -7.25 -5.29
CA ALA A 172 25.03 -6.05 -5.82
C ALA A 172 26.56 -6.20 -5.93
N GLY A 173 27.12 -7.28 -5.36
CA GLY A 173 28.54 -7.57 -5.35
C GLY A 173 29.29 -7.01 -4.14
N ASN A 174 28.58 -6.45 -3.16
CA ASN A 174 29.19 -6.12 -1.87
C ASN A 174 29.60 -7.39 -1.15
N ALA A 175 30.67 -7.32 -0.36
CA ALA A 175 31.27 -8.49 0.27
C ALA A 175 31.44 -8.36 1.78
N TYR A 176 31.33 -9.48 2.47
CA TYR A 176 31.75 -9.68 3.85
C TYR A 176 32.98 -10.60 3.86
N LEU A 177 34.08 -10.12 4.44
CA LEU A 177 35.41 -10.74 4.46
C LEU A 177 35.93 -10.69 5.91
N PRO A 178 35.69 -11.71 6.74
CA PRO A 178 35.99 -11.66 8.17
C PRO A 178 37.49 -11.60 8.48
N ASP A 179 38.32 -12.30 7.69
CA ASP A 179 39.79 -12.26 7.81
C ASP A 179 40.37 -10.84 7.61
N TRP A 180 39.60 -9.96 6.97
CA TRP A 180 40.01 -8.59 6.62
C TRP A 180 39.25 -7.56 7.45
N ASP A 181 38.48 -8.00 8.46
CA ASP A 181 37.59 -7.19 9.28
C ASP A 181 36.70 -6.25 8.44
N TYR A 182 36.18 -6.78 7.32
CA TYR A 182 35.47 -5.98 6.33
C TYR A 182 34.03 -6.46 6.14
N ASN A 183 33.08 -5.55 6.40
CA ASN A 183 31.66 -5.74 6.11
C ASN A 183 31.15 -4.66 5.15
N GLY A 184 31.20 -4.95 3.85
CA GLY A 184 30.61 -4.11 2.81
C GLY A 184 29.13 -4.38 2.55
N ILE A 185 28.59 -5.52 3.02
CA ILE A 185 27.16 -5.87 2.87
C ILE A 185 26.29 -5.00 3.80
N GLY A 186 26.78 -4.69 5.00
CA GLY A 186 26.00 -4.01 6.02
C GLY A 186 25.01 -4.98 6.66
N ASN A 187 23.72 -4.85 6.36
CA ASN A 187 22.67 -5.70 6.90
C ASN A 187 22.25 -6.78 5.90
N LEU A 188 22.01 -7.99 6.40
CA LEU A 188 21.21 -8.98 5.71
C LEU A 188 19.74 -8.53 5.78
N GLU A 189 19.16 -8.25 4.62
CA GLU A 189 17.77 -7.82 4.47
C GLU A 189 16.82 -9.00 4.29
N ARG A 190 15.68 -8.95 4.99
CA ARG A 190 14.63 -9.97 4.89
C ARG A 190 14.11 -10.08 3.45
N GLY A 191 14.04 -11.32 2.95
CA GLY A 191 13.60 -11.63 1.59
C GLY A 191 14.72 -11.64 0.55
N TYR A 192 15.96 -11.32 0.94
CA TYR A 192 17.13 -11.34 0.04
C TYR A 192 17.94 -12.62 0.16
N GLY A 193 18.70 -12.93 -0.90
CA GLY A 193 19.64 -14.05 -0.96
C GLY A 193 21.10 -13.61 -0.94
N TYR A 194 21.96 -14.45 -0.37
CA TYR A 194 23.40 -14.22 -0.23
C TYR A 194 24.18 -15.45 -0.67
N LEU A 195 25.29 -15.19 -1.35
CA LEU A 195 26.23 -16.24 -1.73
C LEU A 195 27.34 -16.30 -0.68
N ILE A 196 27.49 -17.43 0.00
CA ILE A 196 28.48 -17.62 1.07
C ILE A 196 29.43 -18.76 0.71
N LYS A 197 30.73 -18.56 0.95
CA LYS A 197 31.74 -19.60 0.81
C LYS A 197 32.32 -19.96 2.17
N VAL A 198 32.25 -21.23 2.54
CA VAL A 198 32.78 -21.74 3.81
C VAL A 198 33.92 -22.72 3.60
N THR A 199 34.80 -22.84 4.60
CA THR A 199 36.01 -23.68 4.58
C THR A 199 35.73 -25.16 4.84
N GLU A 200 34.61 -25.49 5.49
CA GLU A 200 34.17 -26.85 5.81
C GLU A 200 32.64 -26.88 5.96
N GLU A 201 32.06 -28.08 6.11
CA GLU A 201 30.62 -28.24 6.33
C GLU A 201 30.21 -27.76 7.72
N ILE A 202 29.16 -26.93 7.79
CA ILE A 202 28.57 -26.42 9.03
C ILE A 202 27.13 -26.92 9.11
N ASN A 203 26.80 -27.61 10.21
CA ASN A 203 25.49 -28.18 10.45
C ASN A 203 24.72 -27.39 11.52
N ASN A 204 23.40 -27.32 11.38
CA ASN A 204 22.50 -26.66 12.34
C ASN A 204 22.90 -25.21 12.67
N TYR A 205 23.36 -24.45 11.67
CA TYR A 205 23.62 -23.03 11.86
C TYR A 205 22.29 -22.26 11.86
N ASN A 206 21.97 -21.58 12.97
CA ASN A 206 20.82 -20.68 13.02
C ASN A 206 21.22 -19.32 12.44
N ILE A 207 20.63 -18.96 11.30
CA ILE A 207 20.92 -17.69 10.63
C ILE A 207 20.24 -16.48 11.32
N CYS A 208 19.31 -16.73 12.24
CA CYS A 208 18.57 -15.68 12.95
C CYS A 208 19.06 -15.41 14.38
N ASP A 209 20.10 -16.13 14.82
CA ASP A 209 20.76 -15.92 16.12
C ASP A 209 21.78 -14.76 16.09
#